data_AF-A0A972VT56-F1
#
_entry.id   AF-A0A972VT56-F1
#
_cell.length_a   1.000
_cell.length_b   1.000
_cell.length_c   1.000
_cell.angle_alpha   90.00
_cell.angle_beta   90.00
_cell.angle_gamma   90.00
#
_symmetry.space_group_name_H-M   'P 1'
#
loop_
_entity.id
_entity.type
_entity.pdbx_description
1 polymer ?
#
loop_
_entity_poly.entity_id
_entity_poly.type
_entity_poly.pdbx_seq_one_letter_code
_entity_poly.pdbx_strand_id
1 'polypeptide(L)'
;WYGFAMDVEAAGKAIAGLRRAHEIHKRPAAFDELEISITPRGPLTRETLDGYAALGVKRLILLQTGRTKDALIEFVERTARTFL
;
A
#
# COMPACT_ATOMS: atom_id res chain seq x y z
N TRP A 1 -2.33 8.74 -4.18
CA TRP A 1 -0.86 8.75 -4.16
C TRP A 1 -0.34 7.32 -4.08
N TYR A 2 0.76 7.04 -4.77
CA TYR A 2 1.37 5.71 -4.82
C TYR A 2 2.77 5.73 -4.20
N GLY A 3 2.98 4.91 -3.17
CA GLY A 3 4.28 4.69 -2.54
C GLY A 3 4.91 3.38 -3.02
N PHE A 4 6.17 3.39 -3.46
CA PHE A 4 6.86 2.22 -3.97
C PHE A 4 7.97 1.73 -3.03
N ALA A 5 8.00 0.41 -2.80
CA ALA A 5 9.01 -0.26 -1.99
C ALA A 5 9.21 0.41 -0.61
N MET A 6 8.10 0.66 0.08
CA MET A 6 8.07 1.28 1.41
C MET A 6 7.69 0.25 2.45
N ASP A 7 8.31 0.30 3.64
CA ASP A 7 7.80 -0.37 4.83
C ASP A 7 6.74 0.51 5.54
N VAL A 8 6.12 0.00 6.61
CA VAL A 8 5.06 0.70 7.35
C VAL A 8 5.55 2.04 7.92
N GLU A 9 6.77 2.10 8.43
CA GLU A 9 7.33 3.32 9.00
C GLU A 9 7.54 4.40 7.93
N ALA A 10 8.20 4.04 6.83
CA ALA A 10 8.43 4.94 5.70
C ALA A 10 7.11 5.41 5.08
N ALA A 11 6.14 4.52 4.92
CA ALA A 11 4.79 4.84 4.49
C ALA A 11 4.13 5.87 5.42
N GLY A 12 4.22 5.65 6.74
CA GLY A 12 3.66 6.56 7.75
C GLY A 12 4.23 7.97 7.65
N LYS A 13 5.55 8.11 7.46
CA LYS A 13 6.21 9.41 7.28
C LYS A 13 5.70 10.14 6.03
N ALA A 14 5.58 9.44 4.90
CA ALA A 14 5.08 10.03 3.66
C ALA A 14 3.60 10.45 3.79
N ILE A 15 2.75 9.60 4.36
CA ILE A 15 1.32 9.88 4.56
C ILE A 15 1.13 11.07 5.51
N ALA A 16 1.92 11.18 6.58
CA ALA A 16 1.88 12.35 7.46
C ALA A 16 2.24 13.65 6.71
N GLY A 17 3.25 13.60 5.84
CA GLY A 17 3.61 14.72 4.96
C GLY A 17 2.48 15.12 4.01
N LEU A 18 1.80 14.14 3.40
CA LEU A 18 0.64 14.37 2.52
C LEU A 18 -0.53 15.00 3.29
N ARG A 19 -0.82 14.52 4.51
CA ARG A 19 -1.86 15.10 5.38
C ARG A 19 -1.54 16.55 5.72
N ARG A 20 -0.30 16.85 6.12
CA ARG A 20 0.14 18.23 6.40
C ARG A 20 0.03 19.13 5.16
N ALA A 21 0.44 18.65 3.99
CA ALA A 21 0.31 19.40 2.74
C ALA A 21 -1.17 19.69 2.41
N HIS A 22 -2.07 18.74 2.66
CA HIS A 22 -3.50 18.94 2.50
C HIS A 22 -4.05 20.03 3.43
N GLU A 23 -3.63 20.08 4.69
CA GLU A 23 -4.03 21.12 5.64
C GLU A 23 -3.56 22.51 5.24
N ILE A 24 -2.30 22.64 4.78
CA ILE A 24 -1.69 23.92 4.41
C ILE A 24 -2.30 24.47 3.11
N HIS A 25 -2.42 23.62 2.09
CA HIS A 25 -2.77 24.07 0.74
C HIS A 25 -4.25 23.93 0.41
N LYS A 26 -5.01 23.16 1.19
CA LYS A 26 -6.42 22.78 0.99
C LYS A 26 -6.68 22.21 -0.41
N ARG A 27 -7.02 20.92 -0.50
CA ARG A 27 -7.39 20.34 -1.80
C ARG A 27 -8.75 20.91 -2.25
N PRO A 28 -8.91 21.32 -3.52
CA PRO A 28 -10.20 21.76 -4.03
C PRO A 28 -11.29 20.72 -3.81
N ALA A 29 -12.49 21.16 -3.39
CA ALA A 29 -13.62 20.27 -3.08
C ALA A 29 -14.15 19.47 -4.29
N ALA A 30 -13.75 19.85 -5.51
CA ALA A 30 -14.08 19.11 -6.73
C ALA A 30 -13.35 17.75 -6.84
N PHE A 31 -12.39 17.47 -5.96
CA PHE A 31 -11.67 16.20 -5.93
C PHE A 31 -12.05 15.40 -4.68
N ASP A 32 -12.22 14.08 -4.87
CA ASP A 32 -12.41 13.13 -3.78
C ASP A 32 -11.22 13.09 -2.80
N GLU A 33 -11.37 12.35 -1.70
CA GLU A 33 -10.29 12.09 -0.75
C GLU A 33 -9.04 11.53 -1.45
N LEU A 34 -7.86 11.81 -0.91
CA LEU A 34 -6.63 11.26 -1.44
C LEU A 34 -6.53 9.77 -1.12
N GLU A 35 -6.84 8.92 -2.09
CA GLU A 35 -6.58 7.48 -1.95
C GLU A 35 -5.08 7.18 -1.91
N ILE A 36 -4.68 6.31 -0.98
CA ILE A 36 -3.29 5.86 -0.82
C ILE A 36 -3.19 4.39 -1.22
N SER A 37 -2.26 4.09 -2.13
CA SER A 37 -1.86 2.72 -2.44
C SER A 37 -0.35 2.54 -2.28
N ILE A 38 0.08 1.38 -1.80
CA ILE A 38 1.49 1.12 -1.51
C ILE A 38 1.93 -0.21 -2.08
N THR A 39 3.13 -0.25 -2.63
CA THR A 39 3.90 -1.48 -2.84
C THR A 39 4.80 -1.70 -1.63
N PRO A 40 4.50 -2.70 -0.78
CA PRO A 40 5.30 -2.98 0.40
C PRO A 40 6.74 -3.36 0.04
N ARG A 41 7.68 -3.00 0.90
CA ARG A 41 9.02 -3.58 0.89
C ARG A 41 9.00 -4.94 1.57
N GLY A 42 9.33 -5.99 0.83
CA GLY A 42 9.44 -7.34 1.35
C GLY A 42 8.10 -8.10 1.41
N PRO A 43 8.11 -9.32 2.00
CA PRO A 43 6.93 -10.16 2.10
C PRO A 43 5.82 -9.51 2.93
N LEU A 44 4.57 -9.71 2.51
CA LEU A 44 3.42 -9.33 3.32
C LEU A 44 3.24 -10.31 4.48
N THR A 45 2.96 -9.78 5.66
CA THR A 45 2.58 -10.52 6.88
C THR A 45 1.29 -9.92 7.43
N ARG A 46 0.60 -10.61 8.35
CA ARG A 46 -0.59 -10.03 9.02
C ARG A 46 -0.25 -8.73 9.74
N GLU A 47 0.86 -8.71 10.46
CA GLU A 47 1.34 -7.52 11.16
C GLU A 47 1.57 -6.32 10.22
N THR A 48 2.24 -6.54 9.09
CA THR A 48 2.49 -5.45 8.13
C THR A 48 1.21 -5.01 7.42
N LEU A 49 0.32 -5.95 7.10
CA LEU A 49 -1.01 -5.65 6.55
C LEU A 49 -1.82 -4.75 7.49
N ASP A 50 -1.91 -5.11 8.77
CA ASP A 50 -2.62 -4.33 9.79
C ASP A 50 -1.97 -2.95 9.98
N GLY A 51 -0.63 -2.88 9.95
CA GLY A 51 0.12 -1.63 9.99
C GLY A 51 -0.25 -0.69 8.83
N TYR A 52 -0.30 -1.18 7.59
CA TYR A 52 -0.73 -0.34 6.45
C TYR A 52 -2.20 0.06 6.55
N ALA A 53 -3.07 -0.85 6.99
CA ALA A 53 -4.49 -0.55 7.18
C ALA A 53 -4.70 0.57 8.21
N ALA A 54 -3.97 0.53 9.33
CA ALA A 54 -4.00 1.57 10.36
C ALA A 54 -3.55 2.95 9.86
N LEU A 55 -2.68 3.00 8.84
CA LEU A 55 -2.28 4.25 8.19
C LEU A 55 -3.35 4.80 7.22
N GLY A 56 -4.40 4.04 6.92
CA GLY A 56 -5.45 4.40 5.97
C GLY A 56 -5.13 4.02 4.52
N VAL A 57 -4.15 3.13 4.31
CA VAL A 57 -3.82 2.61 2.97
C VAL A 57 -5.01 1.78 2.46
N LYS A 58 -5.55 2.14 1.30
CA LYS A 58 -6.74 1.48 0.72
C LYS A 58 -6.40 0.28 -0.15
N ARG A 59 -5.17 0.22 -0.67
CA ARG A 59 -4.74 -0.82 -1.59
C ARG A 59 -3.26 -1.13 -1.44
N LEU A 60 -2.94 -2.41 -1.28
CA LEU A 60 -1.58 -2.91 -1.43
C LEU A 60 -1.38 -3.47 -2.83
N ILE A 61 -0.26 -3.11 -3.45
CA ILE A 61 0.16 -3.58 -4.77
C ILE A 61 1.38 -4.48 -4.53
N LEU A 62 1.17 -5.79 -4.47
CA LEU A 62 2.25 -6.69 -4.09
C LEU A 62 3.18 -6.94 -5.28
N LEU A 63 4.49 -6.86 -5.05
CA LEU A 63 5.47 -7.29 -6.03
C LEU A 63 5.44 -8.80 -6.15
N GLN A 64 5.12 -9.28 -7.34
CA GLN A 64 5.13 -10.69 -7.65
C GLN A 64 6.52 -11.30 -7.48
N THR A 65 6.54 -12.51 -6.96
CA THR A 65 7.73 -13.37 -6.98
C THR A 65 7.60 -14.39 -8.11
N GLY A 66 8.71 -14.71 -8.78
CA GLY A 66 8.72 -15.68 -9.87
C GLY A 66 8.75 -15.03 -11.26
N ARG A 67 9.19 -15.80 -12.26
CA ARG A 67 9.38 -15.33 -13.64
C ARG A 67 8.63 -16.14 -14.70
N THR A 68 7.92 -17.19 -14.30
CA THR A 68 7.11 -18.03 -15.19
C THR A 68 5.63 -17.77 -14.95
N LYS A 69 4.79 -18.05 -15.95
CA LYS A 69 3.34 -17.96 -15.83
C LYS A 69 2.82 -18.72 -14.59
N ASP A 70 3.25 -19.96 -14.42
CA ASP A 70 2.76 -20.82 -13.33
C ASP A 70 3.17 -20.26 -11.96
N ALA A 71 4.40 -19.75 -11.83
CA ALA A 71 4.86 -19.12 -10.60
C ALA A 71 4.09 -17.82 -10.27
N LEU A 72 3.70 -17.05 -11.28
CA LEU A 72 2.86 -15.85 -11.10
C LEU A 72 1.44 -16.22 -10.66
N ILE A 73 0.86 -17.27 -11.25
CA ILE A 73 -0.46 -17.78 -10.83
C ILE A 73 -0.39 -18.27 -9.39
N GLU A 74 0.61 -19.08 -9.04
CA GLU A 74 0.81 -19.57 -7.68
C GLU A 74 0.95 -18.42 -6.67
N PHE A 75 1.69 -17.37 -7.02
CA PHE A 75 1.84 -16.18 -6.19
C PHE A 75 0.49 -15.51 -5.90
N VAL A 76 -0.36 -15.32 -6.91
CA VAL A 76 -1.69 -14.72 -6.77
C VAL A 76 -2.57 -15.59 -5.89
N GLU A 77 -2.66 -16.89 -6.19
CA GLU A 77 -3.51 -17.82 -5.45
C GLU A 77 -3.09 -17.98 -3.99
N ARG A 78 -1.78 -18.09 -3.73
CA ARG A 78 -1.25 -18.18 -2.36
C ARG A 78 -1.56 -16.92 -1.57
N THR A 79 -1.42 -15.76 -2.19
CA THR A 79 -1.74 -14.48 -1.55
C THR A 79 -3.22 -14.42 -1.18
N ALA A 80 -4.11 -14.78 -2.12
CA ALA A 80 -5.55 -14.82 -1.87
C ALA A 80 -5.87 -15.76 -0.70
N ARG A 81 -5.41 -17.01 -0.72
CA ARG A 81 -5.63 -17.98 0.38
C ARG A 81 -5.15 -17.51 1.75
N THR A 82 -4.15 -16.64 1.80
CA THR A 82 -3.53 -16.21 3.06
C THR A 82 -4.20 -14.98 3.66
N PHE A 83 -4.73 -14.08 2.82
CA PHE A 83 -5.13 -12.73 3.23
C PHE A 83 -6.55 -12.32 2.81
N LEU A 84 -7.25 -13.11 1.99
CA LEU A 84 -8.63 -12.87 1.55
C LEU A 84 -9.53 -14.05 1.97
#